data_AF-A0AAD9UPW4-F1
#
_entry.id   AF-A0AAD9UPW4-F1
#
_cell.length_a   1.000
_cell.length_b   1.000
_cell.length_c   1.000
_cell.angle_alpha   90.00
_cell.angle_beta   90.00
_cell.angle_gamma   90.00
#
_symmetry.space_group_name_H-M   'P 1'
#
loop_
_entity.id
_entity.type
_entity.pdbx_description
1 polymer ?
#
loop_
_entity_poly.entity_id
_entity_poly.type
_entity_poly.pdbx_seq_one_letter_code
_entity_poly.pdbx_strand_id
1 'polypeptide(L)'
;MEWKKSLRDAFLVCDTNKVGELSDAEVLRALLSLGIVLSHEQQKNVRSMNCEDFIKFGESIVQSNPPDKELQAIISGLSGGRNRIGTVELQQVMSVMKNCDTNDLAALVKILDPTNSGYFDASALLGALAA
;
A
#
# COMPACT_ATOMS: atom_id res chain seq x y z
N MET A 1 4.25 -12.86 8.90
CA MET A 1 3.78 -11.53 9.34
C MET A 1 2.63 -11.74 10.31
N GLU A 2 2.69 -11.19 11.53
CA GLU A 2 1.56 -11.23 12.48
C GLU A 2 0.61 -10.06 12.19
N TRP A 3 -0.35 -10.27 11.28
CA TRP A 3 -1.28 -9.23 10.82
C TRP A 3 -1.99 -8.50 11.94
N LYS A 4 -2.39 -9.20 13.01
CA LYS A 4 -3.01 -8.61 14.19
C LYS A 4 -2.16 -7.51 14.83
N LYS A 5 -0.84 -7.71 14.91
CA LYS A 5 0.08 -6.73 15.47
C LYS A 5 0.23 -5.54 14.54
N SER A 6 0.46 -5.77 13.24
CA SER A 6 0.59 -4.69 12.25
C SER A 6 -0.69 -3.84 12.15
N LEU A 7 -1.87 -4.46 12.20
CA LEU A 7 -3.16 -3.76 12.22
C LEU A 7 -3.31 -2.91 13.48
N ARG A 8 -2.95 -3.43 14.65
CA ARG A 8 -2.96 -2.64 15.89
C ARG A 8 -2.00 -1.46 15.82
N ASP A 9 -0.79 -1.67 15.32
CA ASP A 9 0.22 -0.61 15.21
C ASP A 9 -0.24 0.49 14.24
N ALA A 10 -0.80 0.12 13.08
CA ALA A 10 -1.38 1.06 12.12
C ALA A 10 -2.56 1.86 12.72
N PHE A 11 -3.42 1.20 13.50
CA PHE A 11 -4.51 1.86 14.22
C PHE A 11 -3.97 2.95 15.16
N LEU A 12 -2.97 2.63 15.97
CA LEU A 12 -2.39 3.55 16.94
C LEU A 12 -1.70 4.76 16.29
N VAL A 13 -1.09 4.55 15.11
CA VAL A 13 -0.49 5.65 14.33
C VAL A 13 -1.57 6.55 13.72
N CYS A 14 -2.70 5.98 13.29
CA CYS A 14 -3.76 6.73 12.62
C CYS A 14 -4.77 7.37 13.59
N ASP A 15 -4.91 6.87 14.83
CA ASP A 15 -5.73 7.50 15.89
C ASP A 15 -4.99 8.71 16.48
N THR A 16 -4.77 9.71 15.62
CA THR A 16 -3.97 10.91 15.93
C THR A 16 -4.54 11.71 17.10
N ASN A 17 -5.86 11.69 17.25
CA ASN A 17 -6.57 12.40 18.32
C ASN A 17 -6.72 11.55 19.60
N LYS A 18 -6.29 10.28 19.58
CA LYS A 18 -6.38 9.34 20.70
C LYS A 18 -7.80 9.21 21.24
N VAL A 19 -8.78 9.26 20.35
CA VAL A 19 -10.20 9.15 20.70
C VAL A 19 -10.65 7.70 20.82
N GLY A 20 -9.79 6.75 20.43
CA GLY A 20 -10.08 5.32 20.50
C GLY A 20 -10.90 4.81 19.31
N GLU A 21 -11.09 5.63 18.29
CA GLU A 21 -11.89 5.36 17.10
C GLU A 21 -11.28 6.05 15.88
N LEU A 22 -11.16 5.33 14.77
CA LEU A 22 -10.78 5.91 13.48
C LEU A 22 -12.03 6.29 12.71
N SER A 23 -12.05 7.49 12.13
CA SER A 23 -13.03 7.85 11.11
C SER A 23 -12.87 7.02 9.83
N ASP A 24 -13.88 6.99 8.96
CA ASP A 24 -13.86 6.27 7.68
C ASP A 24 -12.58 6.54 6.86
N ALA A 25 -12.15 7.80 6.79
CA ALA A 25 -10.96 8.21 6.08
C ALA A 25 -9.66 7.73 6.75
N GLU A 26 -9.62 7.70 8.08
CA GLU A 26 -8.47 7.18 8.84
C GLU A 26 -8.39 5.65 8.77
N VAL A 27 -9.52 4.94 8.74
CA VAL A 27 -9.57 3.50 8.50
C VAL A 27 -8.97 3.17 7.13
N LEU A 28 -9.38 3.88 6.08
CA LEU A 28 -8.83 3.71 4.73
C LEU A 28 -7.33 3.99 4.70
N ARG A 29 -6.87 5.05 5.36
CA ARG A 29 -5.45 5.40 5.44
C ARG A 29 -4.65 4.33 6.18
N ALA A 30 -5.16 3.81 7.30
CA ALA A 30 -4.51 2.78 8.10
C ALA A 30 -4.36 1.48 7.30
N LEU A 31 -5.41 1.03 6.61
CA LEU A 31 -5.35 -0.15 5.75
C LEU A 31 -4.36 0.05 4.59
N LEU A 32 -4.40 1.21 3.93
CA LEU A 32 -3.49 1.52 2.83
C LEU A 32 -2.02 1.53 3.28
N SER A 33 -1.72 2.00 4.50
CA SER A 33 -0.36 1.99 5.04
C SER A 33 0.22 0.58 5.24
N LEU A 34 -0.66 -0.42 5.32
CA LEU A 34 -0.32 -1.84 5.40
C LEU A 34 -0.34 -2.55 4.03
N GLY A 35 -0.50 -1.80 2.94
CA GLY A 35 -0.63 -2.34 1.60
C GLY A 35 -1.99 -3.01 1.31
N ILE A 36 -2.98 -2.83 2.19
CA ILE A 36 -4.32 -3.40 2.01
C ILE A 36 -5.15 -2.41 1.19
N VAL A 37 -5.42 -2.76 -0.07
CA VAL A 37 -6.24 -1.94 -0.97
C VAL A 37 -7.65 -2.49 -1.04
N LEU A 38 -8.64 -1.65 -0.74
CA LEU A 38 -10.05 -2.04 -0.82
C LEU A 38 -10.61 -1.79 -2.22
N SER A 39 -11.39 -2.75 -2.72
CA SER A 39 -12.24 -2.52 -3.90
C SER A 39 -13.30 -1.44 -3.63
N HIS A 40 -13.86 -0.86 -4.70
CA HIS A 40 -14.86 0.19 -4.58
C HIS A 40 -16.08 -0.22 -3.76
N GLU A 41 -16.53 -1.49 -3.87
CA GLU A 41 -17.64 -2.02 -3.07
C GLU A 41 -17.27 -2.21 -1.60
N GLN A 42 -16.03 -2.60 -1.29
CA GLN A 42 -15.55 -2.70 0.09
C GLN A 42 -15.43 -1.32 0.75
N GLN A 43 -14.97 -0.31 0.01
CA GLN A 43 -14.86 1.06 0.51
C GLN A 43 -16.20 1.64 0.94
N LYS A 44 -17.29 1.33 0.23
CA LYS A 44 -18.66 1.75 0.61
C LYS A 44 -19.13 1.20 1.96
N ASN A 45 -18.53 0.10 2.41
CA ASN A 45 -18.86 -0.55 3.67
C ASN A 45 -17.95 -0.12 4.82
N VAL A 46 -16.92 0.69 4.54
CA VAL A 46 -16.06 1.26 5.58
C VAL A 46 -16.88 2.27 6.39
N ARG A 47 -16.73 2.19 7.70
CA ARG A 47 -17.36 3.06 8.70
C ARG A 47 -16.33 3.33 9.77
N SER A 48 -16.60 4.27 10.66
CA SER A 48 -15.77 4.46 11.84
C SER A 48 -15.68 3.17 12.67
N MET A 49 -14.48 2.88 13.17
CA MET A 49 -14.19 1.64 13.90
C MET A 49 -13.27 1.91 15.09
N ASN A 50 -13.55 1.23 16.21
CA ASN A 50 -12.57 1.11 17.29
C ASN A 50 -11.46 0.10 16.91
N CYS A 51 -10.45 -0.02 17.77
CA CYS A 51 -9.29 -0.88 17.53
C CYS A 51 -9.67 -2.36 17.29
N GLU A 52 -10.62 -2.91 18.03
CA GLU A 52 -11.01 -4.31 17.90
C GLU A 52 -11.74 -4.58 16.58
N ASP A 53 -12.66 -3.70 16.22
CA ASP A 53 -13.43 -3.82 14.97
C ASP A 53 -12.54 -3.60 13.75
N PHE A 54 -11.59 -2.66 13.83
CA PHE A 54 -10.58 -2.45 12.79
C PHE A 54 -9.72 -3.69 12.57
N ILE A 55 -9.23 -4.33 13.64
CA ILE A 55 -8.42 -5.54 13.54
C ILE A 55 -9.23 -6.67 12.89
N LYS A 56 -10.46 -6.92 13.34
CA LYS A 56 -11.33 -7.97 12.77
C LYS A 56 -11.60 -7.72 11.29
N PHE A 57 -11.91 -6.47 10.93
CA PHE A 57 -12.14 -6.06 9.56
C PHE A 57 -10.89 -6.30 8.69
N GLY A 58 -9.74 -5.80 9.11
CA GLY A 58 -8.47 -5.98 8.40
C GLY A 58 -8.08 -7.45 8.25
N GLU A 59 -8.23 -8.26 9.30
CA GLU A 59 -7.95 -9.71 9.24
C GLU A 59 -8.87 -10.40 8.22
N SER A 60 -10.16 -10.06 8.17
CA SER A 60 -11.09 -10.63 7.20
C SER A 60 -10.72 -10.31 5.74
N ILE A 61 -10.21 -9.10 5.50
CA ILE A 61 -9.77 -8.66 4.17
C ILE A 61 -8.52 -9.41 3.77
N VAL A 62 -7.50 -9.46 4.64
CA VAL A 62 -6.24 -10.14 4.35
C VAL A 62 -6.42 -11.64 4.12
N GLN A 63 -7.35 -12.27 4.85
CA GLN A 63 -7.71 -13.68 4.63
C GLN A 63 -8.36 -13.90 3.27
N SER A 64 -9.20 -12.96 2.83
CA SER A 64 -9.91 -13.05 1.54
C SER A 64 -8.98 -12.71 0.36
N ASN A 65 -8.16 -11.66 0.52
CA ASN A 65 -7.23 -11.12 -0.48
C ASN A 65 -5.89 -10.77 0.19
N PRO A 66 -4.90 -11.67 0.16
CA PRO A 66 -3.57 -11.39 0.68
C PRO A 66 -2.90 -10.25 -0.11
N PRO A 67 -2.40 -9.19 0.56
CA PRO A 67 -1.78 -8.02 -0.10
C PRO A 67 -0.65 -8.38 -1.08
N ASP A 68 0.15 -9.40 -0.75
CA ASP A 68 1.24 -9.88 -1.60
C ASP A 68 0.76 -10.33 -2.99
N LYS A 69 -0.45 -10.93 -3.08
CA LYS A 69 -1.03 -11.37 -4.35
C LYS A 69 -1.50 -10.19 -5.19
N GLU A 70 -2.10 -9.18 -4.56
CA GLU A 70 -2.54 -7.98 -5.26
C GLU A 70 -1.35 -7.15 -5.74
N LEU A 71 -0.32 -6.98 -4.91
CA LEU A 71 0.94 -6.34 -5.30
C LEU A 71 1.61 -7.08 -6.47
N GLN A 72 1.69 -8.41 -6.44
CA GLN A 72 2.20 -9.19 -7.57
C GLN A 72 1.38 -9.01 -8.85
N ALA A 73 0.05 -8.93 -8.75
CA ALA A 73 -0.83 -8.70 -9.90
C ALA A 73 -0.62 -7.29 -10.50
N ILE A 74 -0.51 -6.26 -9.65
CA ILE A 74 -0.23 -4.88 -10.06
C ILE A 74 1.13 -4.81 -10.76
N ILE A 75 2.15 -5.41 -10.17
CA ILE A 75 3.52 -5.42 -10.72
C ILE A 75 3.57 -6.16 -12.06
N SER A 76 2.88 -7.30 -12.17
CA SER A 76 2.76 -8.05 -13.43
C SER A 76 2.04 -7.24 -14.52
N GLY A 77 1.03 -6.45 -14.13
CA GLY A 77 0.35 -5.51 -15.02
C GLY A 77 1.24 -4.37 -15.49
N LEU A 78 1.98 -3.75 -14.55
CA LEU A 78 2.92 -2.65 -14.84
C LEU A 78 4.08 -3.10 -15.74
N SER A 79 4.56 -4.32 -15.56
CA SER A 79 5.65 -4.84 -16.35
C SER A 79 5.21 -5.30 -17.76
N GLY A 80 3.90 -5.46 -17.99
CA GLY A 80 3.35 -5.93 -19.27
C GLY A 80 3.93 -7.29 -19.70
N GLY A 81 4.24 -8.17 -18.74
CA GLY A 81 4.90 -9.45 -18.97
C GLY A 81 6.43 -9.37 -19.16
N ARG A 82 7.03 -8.18 -19.07
CA ARG A 82 8.49 -8.01 -18.99
C ARG A 82 8.96 -8.20 -17.54
N ASN A 83 10.23 -8.52 -17.32
CA ASN A 83 10.76 -8.60 -15.95
C ASN A 83 11.24 -7.24 -15.41
N ARG A 84 11.14 -6.19 -16.25
CA ARG A 84 11.65 -4.84 -16.01
C ARG A 84 10.58 -3.80 -16.21
N ILE A 85 10.55 -2.81 -15.33
CA ILE A 85 9.65 -1.66 -15.37
C ILE A 85 10.49 -0.41 -15.64
N GLY A 86 10.03 0.46 -16.54
CA GLY A 86 10.68 1.74 -16.81
C GLY A 86 10.49 2.72 -15.64
N THR A 87 11.59 3.30 -15.16
CA THR A 87 11.54 4.32 -14.08
C THR A 87 10.73 5.55 -14.49
N VAL A 88 10.86 6.00 -15.75
CA VAL A 88 10.12 7.13 -16.31
C VAL A 88 8.61 6.83 -16.41
N GLU A 89 8.25 5.60 -16.81
CA GLU A 89 6.86 5.17 -16.91
C GLU A 89 6.19 5.15 -15.53
N LEU A 90 6.90 4.62 -14.51
CA LEU A 90 6.44 4.66 -13.12
C LEU A 90 6.24 6.11 -12.63
N GLN A 91 7.22 6.98 -12.86
CA GLN A 91 7.14 8.39 -12.46
C GLN A 91 5.96 9.11 -13.13
N GLN A 92 5.73 8.87 -14.42
CA GLN A 92 4.59 9.43 -15.14
C GLN A 92 3.26 8.96 -14.55
N VAL A 93 3.08 7.65 -14.33
CA VAL A 93 1.86 7.11 -13.72
C VAL A 93 1.63 7.70 -12.33
N MET A 94 2.65 7.74 -11.47
CA MET A 94 2.52 8.27 -10.12
C MET A 94 2.25 9.78 -10.10
N SER A 95 2.85 10.55 -11.02
CA SER A 95 2.58 12.00 -11.15
C SER A 95 1.14 12.29 -11.60
N VAL A 96 0.59 11.47 -12.50
CA VAL A 96 -0.80 11.60 -12.98
C VAL A 96 -1.80 11.23 -11.89
N MET A 97 -1.47 10.21 -11.07
CA MET A 97 -2.32 9.79 -9.96
C MET A 97 -2.41 10.80 -8.81
N LYS A 98 -1.53 11.82 -8.76
CA LYS A 98 -1.49 12.88 -7.73
C LYS A 98 -1.45 12.36 -6.28
N ASN A 99 -1.03 11.12 -6.07
CA ASN A 99 -1.10 10.43 -4.78
C ASN A 99 0.27 10.31 -4.09
N CYS A 100 1.32 10.93 -4.62
CA CYS A 100 2.67 10.84 -4.08
C CYS A 100 3.38 12.20 -4.19
N ASP A 101 4.10 12.60 -3.14
CA ASP A 101 4.97 13.77 -3.19
C ASP A 101 6.13 13.52 -4.15
N THR A 102 6.53 14.56 -4.89
CA THR A 102 7.62 14.46 -5.87
C THR A 102 8.96 14.07 -5.26
N ASN A 103 9.23 14.44 -3.99
CA ASN A 103 10.47 14.07 -3.31
C ASN A 103 10.43 12.60 -2.86
N ASP A 104 9.30 12.13 -2.37
CA ASP A 104 9.11 10.72 -1.98
C ASP A 104 9.23 9.81 -3.21
N LEU A 105 8.69 10.24 -4.35
CA LEU A 105 8.86 9.54 -5.63
C LEU A 105 10.32 9.49 -6.08
N ALA A 106 11.06 10.60 -5.95
CA ALA A 106 12.48 10.63 -6.29
C ALA A 106 13.31 9.71 -5.37
N ALA A 107 12.98 9.67 -4.07
CA ALA A 107 13.62 8.78 -3.10
C ALA A 107 13.32 7.31 -3.43
N LEU A 108 12.06 6.98 -3.75
CA LEU A 108 11.65 5.63 -4.17
C LEU A 108 12.40 5.19 -5.42
N VAL A 109 12.49 6.03 -6.45
CA VAL A 109 13.21 5.70 -7.69
C VAL A 109 14.69 5.43 -7.42
N LYS A 110 15.32 6.18 -6.51
CA LYS A 110 16.72 5.93 -6.12
C LYS A 110 16.92 4.58 -5.41
N ILE A 111 15.92 4.11 -4.68
CA ILE A 111 15.94 2.78 -4.04
C ILE A 111 15.77 1.68 -5.10
N LEU A 112 14.87 1.89 -6.05
CA LEU A 112 14.53 0.89 -7.08
C LEU A 112 15.58 0.78 -8.20
N ASP A 113 16.18 1.91 -8.61
CA ASP A 113 17.19 2.00 -9.65
C ASP A 113 18.46 2.72 -9.14
N PRO A 114 19.22 2.10 -8.21
CA PRO A 114 20.38 2.72 -7.58
C PRO A 114 21.53 3.00 -8.55
N THR A 115 21.56 2.30 -9.70
CA THR A 115 22.56 2.48 -10.76
C THR A 115 22.13 3.49 -11.82
N ASN A 116 20.92 4.04 -11.71
CA ASN A 116 20.33 4.99 -12.66
C ASN A 116 20.34 4.43 -14.10
N SER A 117 20.00 3.15 -14.23
CA SER A 117 19.92 2.41 -15.50
C SER A 117 18.68 2.74 -16.33
N GLY A 118 17.70 3.43 -15.75
CA GLY A 118 16.42 3.75 -16.34
C GLY A 118 15.36 2.65 -16.12
N TYR A 119 15.73 1.51 -15.53
CA TYR A 119 14.86 0.37 -15.32
C TYR A 119 15.09 -0.25 -13.94
N PHE A 120 14.07 -0.90 -13.40
CA PHE A 120 14.21 -1.76 -12.22
C PHE A 120 13.47 -3.07 -12.42
N ASP A 121 13.94 -4.12 -11.75
CA ASP A 121 13.28 -5.41 -11.80
C ASP A 121 12.02 -5.40 -10.91
N ALA A 122 10.98 -6.09 -11.34
CA ALA A 122 9.74 -6.26 -10.58
C ALA A 122 9.97 -6.78 -9.14
N SER A 123 10.99 -7.63 -8.97
CA SER A 123 11.42 -8.15 -7.68
C SER A 123 12.06 -7.09 -6.77
N ALA A 124 12.73 -6.08 -7.32
CA ALA A 124 13.30 -4.98 -6.55
C ALA A 124 12.19 -4.12 -5.92
N LEU A 125 11.07 -3.93 -6.62
CA LEU A 125 9.90 -3.24 -6.09
C LEU A 125 9.21 -4.03 -4.98
N LEU A 126 9.05 -5.35 -5.15
CA LEU A 126 8.55 -6.21 -4.07
C LEU A 126 9.47 -6.18 -2.84
N GLY A 127 10.78 -6.25 -3.06
CA GLY A 127 11.76 -6.17 -1.97
C GLY A 127 11.73 -4.82 -1.23
N ALA A 128 11.54 -3.72 -1.96
CA ALA A 128 11.44 -2.38 -1.37
C ALA A 128 10.14 -2.16 -0.59
N LEU A 129 9.05 -2.85 -0.94
CA LEU A 129 7.75 -2.71 -0.29
C LEU A 129 7.51 -3.74 0.83
N ALA A 130 8.23 -4.86 0.83
CA ALA A 130 8.09 -5.94 1.82
C ALA A 130 9.10 -5.84 2.99
N ALA A 131 10.01 -4.87 2.96
CA ALA A 131 10.99 -4.58 4.01
C ALA A 131 10.41 -3.64 5.08
#